data_AF-A0A367JIK3-F1
#
_entry.id   AF-A0A367JIK3-F1
#
_cell.length_a   1.000
_cell.length_b   1.000
_cell.length_c   1.000
_cell.angle_alpha   90.00
_cell.angle_beta   90.00
_cell.angle_gamma   90.00
#
_symmetry.space_group_name_H-M   'P 1'
#
loop_
_entity.id
_entity.type
_entity.pdbx_description
1 polymer ?
#
loop_
_entity_poly.entity_id
_entity_poly.type
_entity_poly.pdbx_seq_one_letter_code
_entity_poly.pdbx_strand_id
1 'polypeptide(L)'
;MSNFRHSQEPTFSSFSRELDSSQLQESSFLHTQENIFNLAGSLSYGEQVSELTRIWMNERNSPEVLKYRRDLVESLLDAIETQSNKIFDTMDLNTDGQSRFVTVLLQTEIERIKYLIKNYLRTRLSKIEKFSLYLLRQIDVGEILSAQEYQEITELHAYNSFLHVLPASQHKQDEQSEEVNMVVEPNINAPVFAHILSNCGYIDAVG
;
A
#
# COMPACT_ATOMS: atom_id res chain seq x y z
N MET A 1 -61.76 1.26 47.34
CA MET A 1 -62.12 1.06 45.92
C MET A 1 -61.61 2.29 45.17
N SER A 2 -60.34 2.23 44.75
CA SER A 2 -59.92 1.96 43.37
C SER A 2 -60.10 3.19 42.48
N ASN A 3 -59.02 3.93 42.21
CA ASN A 3 -58.94 4.75 41.02
C ASN A 3 -57.57 4.66 40.36
N PHE A 4 -57.66 4.53 39.05
CA PHE A 4 -56.68 4.05 38.08
C PHE A 4 -55.44 4.94 37.91
N ARG A 5 -54.32 4.29 37.57
CA ARG A 5 -53.09 4.90 37.03
C ARG A 5 -53.39 5.76 35.80
N HIS A 6 -52.80 6.95 35.74
CA HIS A 6 -52.41 7.59 34.48
C HIS A 6 -50.90 7.81 34.50
N SER A 7 -50.22 7.07 33.65
CA SER A 7 -48.80 7.20 33.29
C SER A 7 -48.60 8.50 32.52
N GLN A 8 -47.87 9.46 33.08
CA GLN A 8 -47.31 10.58 32.34
C GLN A 8 -45.95 10.16 31.75
N GLU A 9 -45.81 10.26 30.44
CA GLU A 9 -44.53 10.09 29.74
C GLU A 9 -43.59 11.28 30.05
N PRO A 10 -42.29 11.06 30.30
CA PRO A 10 -41.36 12.15 30.52
C PRO A 10 -41.08 12.88 29.19
N THR A 11 -41.48 14.15 29.13
CA THR A 11 -41.16 15.07 28.04
C THR A 11 -39.66 15.35 27.94
N PHE A 12 -39.16 15.45 26.72
CA PHE A 12 -37.75 15.62 26.28
C PHE A 12 -36.94 16.79 26.90
N SER A 13 -37.51 17.60 27.81
CA SER A 13 -36.81 18.77 28.38
C SER A 13 -36.00 18.50 29.66
N SER A 14 -36.03 17.27 30.21
CA SER A 14 -35.31 16.93 31.45
C SER A 14 -33.89 16.39 31.24
N PHE A 15 -33.36 16.41 30.00
CA PHE A 15 -32.02 15.91 29.68
C PHE A 15 -31.07 17.02 29.19
N SER A 16 -31.09 18.16 29.87
CA SER A 16 -30.03 19.16 29.73
C SER A 16 -29.21 19.20 31.01
N ARG A 17 -28.41 18.15 31.20
CA ARG A 17 -27.20 18.27 32.02
C ARG A 17 -26.21 19.02 31.15
N GLU A 18 -25.93 20.26 31.52
CA GLU A 18 -24.90 21.09 30.91
C GLU A 18 -23.61 20.28 30.83
N LEU A 19 -23.20 19.93 29.61
CA LEU A 19 -21.88 19.39 29.32
C LEU A 19 -20.91 20.57 29.44
N ASP A 20 -20.18 20.61 30.54
CA ASP A 20 -19.10 21.54 30.76
C ASP A 20 -18.05 21.35 29.65
N SER A 21 -17.98 22.32 28.74
CA SER A 21 -17.12 22.34 27.57
C SER A 21 -15.62 22.29 27.90
N SER A 22 -15.24 22.44 29.18
CA SER A 22 -13.87 22.31 29.65
C SER A 22 -13.39 20.84 29.78
N GLN A 23 -14.29 19.86 29.86
CA GLN A 23 -13.91 18.43 29.97
C GLN A 23 -13.70 17.71 28.63
N LEU A 24 -14.03 18.34 27.50
CA LEU A 24 -13.81 17.76 26.16
C LEU A 24 -12.37 17.97 25.64
N GLN A 25 -11.57 18.82 26.30
CA GLN A 25 -10.18 19.08 25.90
C GLN A 25 -9.17 18.11 26.50
N GLU A 26 -9.53 17.28 27.49
CA GLU A 26 -8.69 16.19 28.02
C GLU A 26 -9.09 14.82 27.46
N SER A 27 -9.34 14.74 26.16
CA SER A 27 -9.38 13.43 25.51
C SER A 27 -7.94 12.95 25.28
N SER A 28 -7.48 12.02 26.13
CA SER A 28 -6.19 11.33 25.97
C SER A 28 -6.05 10.61 24.63
N PHE A 29 -7.15 10.43 23.92
CA PHE A 29 -7.27 9.82 22.59
C PHE A 29 -6.54 10.59 21.48
N LEU A 30 -6.53 11.93 21.51
CA LEU A 30 -5.79 12.72 20.52
C LEU A 30 -4.30 12.80 20.92
N HIS A 31 -4.01 12.89 22.21
CA HIS A 31 -2.65 13.08 22.71
C HIS A 31 -1.75 11.84 22.58
N THR A 32 -2.34 10.63 22.50
CA THR A 32 -1.57 9.40 22.24
C THR A 32 -1.22 9.20 20.76
N GLN A 33 -1.93 9.87 19.85
CA GLN A 33 -1.64 9.81 18.42
C GLN A 33 -0.53 10.77 18.02
N GLU A 34 -0.43 11.94 18.66
CA GLU A 34 0.52 12.99 18.22
C GLU A 34 1.95 12.88 18.81
N ASN A 35 2.15 12.24 19.96
CA ASN A 35 3.44 12.31 20.68
C ASN A 35 4.36 11.09 20.60
N ILE A 36 4.01 10.04 19.84
CA ILE A 36 4.85 8.83 19.71
C ILE A 36 5.70 8.84 18.42
N PHE A 37 5.38 9.66 17.41
CA PHE A 37 5.82 9.42 16.03
C PHE A 37 6.51 10.60 15.33
N ASN A 38 6.82 11.69 16.04
CA ASN A 38 7.60 12.79 15.46
C ASN A 38 9.10 12.45 15.41
N LEU A 39 9.49 11.64 14.43
CA LEU A 39 10.88 11.61 13.94
C LEU A 39 11.01 12.68 12.85
N ALA A 40 11.64 13.80 13.23
CA ALA A 40 12.06 14.95 12.42
C ALA A 40 11.73 14.87 10.90
N GLY A 41 10.65 15.53 10.49
CA GLY A 41 10.37 15.83 9.07
C GLY A 41 9.76 14.71 8.23
N SER A 42 9.44 13.55 8.82
CA SER A 42 8.70 12.47 8.15
C SER A 42 7.18 12.71 8.18
N LEU A 43 6.48 12.27 7.13
CA LEU A 43 5.01 12.24 7.06
C LEU A 43 4.43 11.52 8.28
N SER A 44 3.29 12.00 8.79
CA SER A 44 2.53 11.32 9.84
C SER A 44 2.15 9.90 9.38
N TYR A 45 2.00 8.94 10.30
CA TYR A 45 1.66 7.55 9.95
C TYR A 45 0.40 7.45 9.06
N GLY A 46 -0.62 8.26 9.34
CA GLY A 46 -1.82 8.33 8.50
C GLY A 46 -1.53 8.85 7.08
N GLU A 47 -0.63 9.82 6.96
CA GLU A 47 -0.20 10.37 5.67
C GLU A 47 0.66 9.36 4.89
N GLN A 48 1.53 8.60 5.57
CA GLN A 48 2.30 7.53 4.96
C GLN A 48 1.41 6.43 4.38
N VAL A 49 0.34 6.03 5.10
CA VAL A 49 -0.64 5.04 4.61
C VAL A 49 -1.46 5.60 3.44
N SER A 50 -1.82 6.88 3.48
CA SER A 50 -2.50 7.55 2.37
C SER A 50 -1.61 7.60 1.13
N GLU A 51 -0.33 7.95 1.29
CA GLU A 51 0.65 7.95 0.22
C GLU A 51 0.89 6.53 -0.32
N LEU A 52 0.99 5.51 0.56
CA LEU A 52 1.09 4.11 0.14
C LEU A 52 -0.10 3.70 -0.73
N THR A 53 -1.31 4.09 -0.34
CA THR A 53 -2.53 3.82 -1.10
C THR A 53 -2.47 4.47 -2.48
N ARG A 54 -1.98 5.72 -2.56
CA ARG A 54 -1.82 6.45 -3.81
C ARG A 54 -0.80 5.78 -4.73
N ILE A 55 0.40 5.45 -4.23
CA ILE A 55 1.43 4.79 -5.05
C ILE A 55 0.97 3.41 -5.50
N TRP A 56 0.22 2.67 -4.67
CA TRP A 56 -0.35 1.39 -5.05
C TRP A 56 -1.37 1.53 -6.19
N MET A 57 -2.27 2.51 -6.10
CA MET A 57 -3.24 2.78 -7.17
C MET A 57 -2.55 3.21 -8.47
N ASN A 58 -1.55 4.08 -8.37
CA ASN A 58 -0.77 4.52 -9.53
C ASN A 58 -0.02 3.34 -10.17
N GLU A 59 0.63 2.50 -9.35
CA GLU A 59 1.32 1.32 -9.82
C GLU A 59 0.34 0.38 -10.53
N ARG A 60 -0.85 0.13 -9.98
CA ARG A 60 -1.82 -0.77 -10.64
C ARG A 60 -2.33 -0.25 -11.98
N ASN A 61 -2.49 1.06 -12.12
CA ASN A 61 -3.07 1.68 -13.31
C ASN A 61 -2.02 2.10 -14.36
N SER A 62 -0.74 2.15 -13.99
CA SER A 62 0.33 2.52 -14.92
C SER A 62 0.70 1.33 -15.84
N PRO A 63 0.88 1.55 -17.16
CA PRO A 63 1.36 0.52 -18.08
C PRO A 63 2.84 0.16 -17.87
N GLU A 64 3.62 1.07 -17.29
CA GLU A 64 5.03 0.91 -16.97
C GLU A 64 5.27 0.67 -15.47
N VAL A 65 6.46 0.20 -15.11
CA VAL A 65 6.89 0.10 -13.72
C VAL A 65 7.27 1.50 -13.24
N LEU A 66 6.58 2.02 -12.22
CA LEU A 66 6.88 3.35 -11.66
C LEU A 66 8.09 3.28 -10.74
N LYS A 67 8.75 4.39 -10.39
CA LYS A 67 9.92 4.39 -9.50
C LYS A 67 9.65 3.77 -8.11
N TYR A 68 10.55 2.90 -7.64
CA TYR A 68 10.41 2.27 -6.32
C TYR A 68 10.61 3.27 -5.17
N ARG A 69 9.55 3.50 -4.39
CA ARG A 69 9.56 4.27 -3.13
C ARG A 69 9.99 3.39 -1.94
N ARG A 70 11.27 2.98 -1.95
CA ARG A 70 11.87 2.12 -0.89
C ARG A 70 11.76 2.76 0.49
N ASP A 71 12.03 4.06 0.56
CA ASP A 71 11.93 4.93 1.72
C ASP A 71 10.59 4.76 2.47
N LEU A 72 9.48 4.84 1.74
CA LEU A 72 8.14 4.73 2.32
C LEU A 72 7.83 3.31 2.80
N VAL A 73 8.21 2.30 2.01
CA VAL A 73 7.94 0.90 2.34
C VAL A 73 8.73 0.46 3.58
N GLU A 74 10.03 0.78 3.63
CA GLU A 74 10.88 0.46 4.79
C GLU A 74 10.36 1.16 6.06
N SER A 75 10.07 2.47 5.98
CA SER A 75 9.51 3.22 7.11
C SER A 75 8.19 2.62 7.63
N LEU A 76 7.31 2.16 6.73
CA LEU A 76 6.04 1.54 7.13
C LEU A 76 6.23 0.13 7.71
N LEU A 77 7.19 -0.64 7.20
CA LEU A 77 7.52 -1.96 7.76
C LEU A 77 8.07 -1.83 9.18
N ASP A 78 8.99 -0.90 9.42
CA ASP A 78 9.55 -0.61 10.75
C ASP A 78 8.47 -0.14 11.73
N ALA A 79 7.54 0.71 11.27
CA ALA A 79 6.42 1.18 12.06
C ALA A 79 5.46 0.02 12.42
N ILE A 80 5.17 -0.87 11.46
CA ILE A 80 4.35 -2.07 11.69
C ILE A 80 5.02 -3.00 12.71
N GLU A 81 6.33 -3.22 12.61
CA GLU A 81 7.07 -4.07 13.54
C GLU A 81 7.01 -3.49 14.96
N THR A 82 7.30 -2.19 15.10
CA THR A 82 7.24 -1.48 16.37
C THR A 82 5.83 -1.53 16.99
N GLN A 83 4.79 -1.33 16.19
CA GLN A 83 3.41 -1.37 16.66
C GLN A 83 2.97 -2.79 17.01
N SER A 84 3.42 -3.80 16.25
CA SER A 84 3.14 -5.20 16.52
C SER A 84 3.73 -5.64 17.87
N ASN A 85 4.96 -5.24 18.17
CA ASN A 85 5.61 -5.55 19.44
C ASN A 85 4.87 -4.88 20.63
N LYS A 86 4.47 -3.62 20.49
CA LYS A 86 3.66 -2.92 21.51
C LYS A 86 2.32 -3.63 21.76
N ILE A 87 1.65 -4.07 20.70
CA ILE A 87 0.38 -4.80 20.82
C ILE A 87 0.59 -6.13 21.55
N PHE A 88 1.67 -6.86 21.23
CA PHE A 88 2.03 -8.10 21.91
C PHE A 88 2.23 -7.88 23.41
N ASP A 89 3.05 -6.89 23.79
CA ASP A 89 3.33 -6.57 25.20
C ASP A 89 2.05 -6.16 25.97
N THR A 90 1.15 -5.43 25.33
CA THR A 90 -0.12 -5.01 25.95
C THR A 90 -1.15 -6.13 26.04
N MET A 91 -1.10 -7.15 25.17
CA MET A 91 -2.04 -8.26 25.20
C MET A 91 -1.87 -9.12 26.47
N ASP A 92 -0.64 -9.29 26.93
CA ASP A 92 -0.30 -10.10 28.11
C ASP A 92 -0.69 -9.42 29.44
N LEU A 93 -0.84 -8.09 29.45
CA LEU A 93 -1.08 -7.30 30.65
C LEU A 93 -2.56 -6.95 30.88
N ASN A 94 -3.38 -6.95 29.84
CA ASN A 94 -4.73 -6.38 29.90
C ASN A 94 -5.83 -7.45 30.10
N THR A 95 -6.49 -7.38 31.28
CA THR A 95 -7.58 -8.30 31.67
C THR A 95 -8.97 -7.72 31.41
N ASP A 96 -9.07 -6.43 31.09
CA ASP A 96 -10.31 -5.71 30.85
C ASP A 96 -10.84 -5.88 29.41
N GLY A 97 -12.16 -5.95 29.26
CA GLY A 97 -12.80 -6.17 27.95
C GLY A 97 -12.63 -5.01 26.96
N GLN A 98 -12.48 -3.77 27.47
CA GLN A 98 -12.31 -2.59 26.63
C GLN A 98 -10.92 -2.52 26.01
N SER A 99 -9.86 -2.76 26.79
CA SER A 99 -8.50 -2.84 26.24
C SER A 99 -8.37 -3.96 25.22
N ARG A 100 -9.00 -5.13 25.45
CA ARG A 100 -9.03 -6.22 24.46
C ARG A 100 -9.66 -5.81 23.13
N PHE A 101 -10.76 -5.05 23.17
CA PHE A 101 -11.39 -4.54 21.95
C PHE A 101 -10.45 -3.60 21.18
N VAL A 102 -9.76 -2.69 21.87
CA VAL A 102 -8.78 -1.79 21.26
C VAL A 102 -7.61 -2.57 20.65
N THR A 103 -7.09 -3.59 21.35
CA THR A 103 -6.02 -4.48 20.83
C THR A 103 -6.44 -5.16 19.52
N VAL A 104 -7.65 -5.71 19.46
CA VAL A 104 -8.18 -6.35 18.24
C VAL A 104 -8.32 -5.36 17.08
N LEU A 105 -8.77 -4.13 17.37
CA LEU A 105 -8.88 -3.09 16.37
C LEU A 105 -7.50 -2.71 15.80
N LEU A 106 -6.50 -2.51 16.66
CA LEU A 106 -5.14 -2.20 16.24
C LEU A 106 -4.50 -3.34 15.42
N GLN A 107 -4.73 -4.60 15.82
CA GLN A 107 -4.27 -5.77 15.06
C GLN A 107 -4.90 -5.81 13.66
N THR A 108 -6.20 -5.53 13.57
CA THR A 108 -6.91 -5.50 12.29
C THR A 108 -6.37 -4.40 11.38
N GLU A 109 -6.05 -3.23 11.93
CA GLU A 109 -5.44 -2.12 11.18
C GLU A 109 -4.07 -2.51 10.62
N ILE A 110 -3.22 -3.15 11.43
CA ILE A 110 -1.92 -3.67 10.98
C ILE A 110 -2.08 -4.64 9.81
N GLU A 111 -3.01 -5.59 9.91
CA GLU A 111 -3.23 -6.55 8.82
C GLU A 111 -3.71 -5.87 7.54
N ARG A 112 -4.52 -4.81 7.64
CA ARG A 112 -4.95 -4.03 6.48
C ARG A 112 -3.77 -3.35 5.78
N ILE A 113 -2.82 -2.81 6.54
CA ILE A 113 -1.64 -2.13 5.99
C ILE A 113 -0.66 -3.16 5.41
N LYS A 114 -0.42 -4.28 6.09
CA LYS A 114 0.36 -5.41 5.55
C LYS A 114 -0.21 -5.91 4.23
N TYR A 115 -1.54 -6.03 4.13
CA TYR A 115 -2.20 -6.41 2.89
C TYR A 115 -1.94 -5.40 1.76
N LEU A 116 -2.01 -4.09 2.06
CA LEU A 116 -1.73 -3.03 1.11
C LEU A 116 -0.27 -3.08 0.60
N ILE A 117 0.71 -3.21 1.50
CA ILE A 117 2.12 -3.36 1.14
C ILE A 117 2.33 -4.60 0.25
N LYS A 118 1.78 -5.75 0.66
CA LYS A 118 1.89 -7.00 -0.11
C LYS A 118 1.31 -6.85 -1.52
N ASN A 119 0.17 -6.19 -1.66
CA ASN A 119 -0.44 -5.96 -2.97
C ASN A 119 0.40 -5.03 -3.84
N TYR A 120 0.92 -3.94 -3.27
CA TYR A 120 1.82 -3.04 -3.99
C TYR A 120 3.05 -3.79 -4.53
N LEU A 121 3.74 -4.53 -3.66
CA LEU A 121 4.93 -5.29 -4.05
C LEU A 121 4.61 -6.40 -5.07
N ARG A 122 3.48 -7.09 -4.94
CA ARG A 122 3.06 -8.12 -5.92
C ARG A 122 2.72 -7.53 -7.28
N THR A 123 1.97 -6.42 -7.32
CA THR A 123 1.66 -5.73 -8.58
C THR A 123 2.94 -5.29 -9.27
N ARG A 124 3.89 -4.76 -8.50
CA ARG A 124 5.20 -4.37 -9.02
C ARG A 124 6.00 -5.57 -9.56
N LEU A 125 6.11 -6.64 -8.77
CA LEU A 125 6.84 -7.84 -9.17
C LEU A 125 6.29 -8.44 -10.48
N SER A 126 4.96 -8.52 -10.61
CA SER A 126 4.32 -9.01 -11.83
C SER A 126 4.68 -8.19 -13.08
N LYS A 127 4.90 -6.87 -12.93
CA LYS A 127 5.37 -6.04 -14.04
C LYS A 127 6.87 -6.21 -14.29
N ILE A 128 7.68 -6.35 -13.25
CA ILE A 128 9.13 -6.60 -13.39
C ILE A 128 9.35 -7.92 -14.15
N GLU A 129 8.62 -8.97 -13.80
CA GLU A 129 8.66 -10.26 -14.52
C GLU A 129 8.24 -10.11 -15.98
N LYS A 130 7.19 -9.31 -16.26
CA LYS A 130 6.71 -9.09 -17.63
C LYS A 130 7.69 -8.29 -18.50
N PHE A 131 8.39 -7.34 -17.91
CA PHE A 131 9.28 -6.41 -18.60
C PHE A 131 10.77 -6.68 -18.30
N SER A 132 11.14 -7.89 -17.88
CA SER A 132 12.50 -8.23 -17.42
C SER A 132 13.58 -7.84 -18.43
N LEU A 133 13.46 -8.30 -19.68
CA LEU A 133 14.39 -8.00 -20.77
C LEU A 133 14.45 -6.51 -21.12
N TYR A 134 13.33 -5.80 -21.01
CA TYR A 134 13.26 -4.35 -21.23
C TYR A 134 13.98 -3.59 -20.12
N LEU A 135 13.73 -3.95 -18.86
CA LEU A 135 14.33 -3.33 -17.69
C LEU A 135 15.85 -3.55 -17.62
N LEU A 136 16.35 -4.72 -18.03
CA LEU A 136 17.78 -5.01 -18.09
C LEU A 136 18.55 -4.12 -19.08
N ARG A 137 17.85 -3.58 -20.09
CA ARG A 137 18.42 -2.62 -21.03
C ARG A 137 18.39 -1.19 -20.52
N GLN A 138 17.56 -0.91 -19.52
CA GLN A 138 17.48 0.38 -18.84
C GLN A 138 18.47 0.42 -17.67
N ILE A 139 19.12 1.57 -17.45
CA ILE A 139 20.23 1.74 -16.50
C ILE A 139 19.71 2.02 -15.06
N ASP A 140 18.45 1.72 -14.73
CA ASP A 140 17.92 2.05 -13.40
C ASP A 140 18.32 1.02 -12.31
N VAL A 141 19.35 1.38 -11.55
CA VAL A 141 20.15 0.54 -10.64
C VAL A 141 19.33 -0.12 -9.50
N GLY A 142 18.13 0.38 -9.20
CA GLY A 142 17.34 -0.07 -8.05
C GLY A 142 16.61 -1.41 -8.23
N GLU A 143 16.24 -1.75 -9.46
CA GLU A 143 15.36 -2.89 -9.79
C GLU A 143 15.95 -3.90 -10.74
N ILE A 144 17.07 -3.55 -11.37
CA ILE A 144 17.82 -4.43 -12.27
C ILE A 144 18.16 -5.74 -11.58
N LEU A 145 18.48 -5.74 -10.28
CA LEU A 145 18.87 -6.97 -9.57
C LEU A 145 17.74 -8.02 -9.58
N SER A 146 16.52 -7.64 -9.24
CA SER A 146 15.38 -8.57 -9.25
C SER A 146 15.00 -9.01 -10.66
N ALA A 147 15.12 -8.11 -11.65
CA ALA A 147 14.90 -8.44 -13.05
C ALA A 147 15.97 -9.41 -13.60
N GLN A 148 17.22 -9.22 -13.20
CA GLN A 148 18.37 -10.03 -13.61
C GLN A 148 18.26 -11.45 -13.08
N GLU A 149 18.03 -11.61 -11.77
CA GLU A 149 17.87 -12.93 -11.15
C GLU A 149 16.73 -13.72 -11.81
N TYR A 150 15.60 -13.05 -12.07
CA TYR A 150 14.47 -13.66 -12.77
C TYR A 150 14.82 -14.09 -14.19
N GLN A 151 15.53 -13.23 -14.94
CA GLN A 151 15.92 -13.50 -16.31
C GLN A 151 16.91 -14.67 -16.40
N GLU A 152 17.92 -14.72 -15.53
CA GLU A 152 18.90 -15.81 -15.48
C GLU A 152 18.22 -17.17 -15.23
N ILE A 153 17.27 -17.23 -14.30
CA ILE A 153 16.50 -18.46 -14.01
C ILE A 153 15.66 -18.85 -15.23
N THR A 154 15.02 -17.89 -15.88
CA THR A 154 14.17 -18.12 -17.05
C THR A 154 14.97 -18.64 -18.24
N GLU A 155 16.13 -18.04 -18.52
CA GLU A 155 17.04 -18.47 -19.58
C GLU A 155 17.60 -19.86 -19.32
N LEU A 156 18.03 -20.14 -18.08
CA LEU A 156 18.50 -21.46 -17.70
C LEU A 156 17.41 -22.53 -17.86
N HIS A 157 16.18 -22.21 -17.44
CA HIS A 157 15.05 -23.10 -17.61
C HIS A 157 14.76 -23.37 -19.10
N ALA A 158 14.65 -22.32 -19.91
CA ALA A 158 14.39 -22.43 -21.34
C ALA A 158 15.48 -23.24 -22.06
N TYR A 159 16.75 -23.02 -21.69
CA TYR A 159 17.89 -23.77 -22.22
C TYR A 159 17.79 -25.26 -21.92
N ASN A 160 17.56 -25.61 -20.66
CA ASN A 160 17.44 -27.00 -20.23
C ASN A 160 16.20 -27.70 -20.79
N SER A 161 15.09 -26.97 -20.96
CA SER A 161 13.83 -27.54 -21.42
C SER A 161 13.79 -27.79 -22.92
N PHE A 162 14.20 -26.82 -23.75
CA PHE A 162 14.03 -26.95 -25.20
C PHE A 162 15.06 -26.21 -26.06
N LEU A 163 15.67 -25.11 -25.61
CA LEU A 163 16.54 -24.34 -26.51
C LEU A 163 17.79 -25.12 -26.92
N HIS A 164 18.35 -25.98 -26.07
CA HIS A 164 19.55 -26.78 -26.41
C HIS A 164 19.36 -27.74 -27.62
N VAL A 165 18.11 -28.01 -28.01
CA VAL A 165 17.77 -28.86 -29.18
C VAL A 165 17.73 -28.03 -30.47
N LEU A 166 17.53 -26.71 -30.35
CA LEU A 166 17.45 -25.81 -31.49
C LEU A 166 18.86 -25.50 -32.05
N PRO A 167 18.95 -25.00 -33.28
CA PRO A 167 20.18 -24.41 -33.80
C PRO A 167 20.64 -23.22 -32.94
N ALA A 168 21.96 -23.05 -32.78
CA ALA A 168 22.54 -21.99 -31.96
C ALA A 168 22.10 -20.56 -32.34
N SER A 169 21.70 -20.34 -33.60
CA SER A 169 21.15 -19.07 -34.06
C SER A 169 19.80 -18.71 -33.41
N GLN A 170 19.05 -19.71 -32.91
CA GLN A 170 17.72 -19.56 -32.33
C GLN A 170 17.72 -19.63 -30.80
N HIS A 171 18.89 -19.67 -30.16
CA HIS A 171 18.98 -19.69 -28.69
C HIS A 171 18.73 -18.32 -28.05
N LYS A 172 18.89 -17.23 -28.82
CA LYS A 172 18.71 -15.87 -28.31
C LYS A 172 17.22 -15.59 -28.08
N GLN A 173 16.89 -15.07 -26.89
CA GLN A 173 15.51 -14.77 -26.49
C GLN A 173 15.21 -13.27 -26.49
N ASP A 174 16.16 -12.45 -26.95
CA ASP A 174 16.14 -10.99 -26.86
C ASP A 174 16.28 -10.32 -28.24
N GLU A 175 15.98 -11.06 -29.31
CA GLU A 175 16.10 -10.60 -30.70
C GLU A 175 15.15 -9.44 -30.99
N GLN A 176 15.73 -8.34 -31.50
CA GLN A 176 15.01 -7.18 -32.00
C GLN A 176 15.44 -6.92 -33.45
N SER A 177 14.53 -7.20 -34.38
CA SER A 177 14.63 -6.95 -35.81
C SER A 177 13.44 -6.11 -36.26
N GLU A 178 13.52 -5.47 -37.43
CA GLU A 178 12.42 -4.63 -37.93
C GLU A 178 11.07 -5.37 -38.06
N GLU A 179 11.12 -6.69 -38.33
CA GLU A 179 9.93 -7.54 -38.43
C GLU A 179 9.51 -8.21 -37.10
N VAL A 180 10.42 -8.37 -36.13
CA VAL A 180 10.20 -9.16 -34.91
C VAL A 180 10.84 -8.48 -33.70
N ASN A 181 10.04 -8.14 -32.69
CA ASN A 181 10.51 -7.71 -31.37
C ASN A 181 10.11 -8.76 -30.34
N MET A 182 11.08 -9.54 -29.86
CA MET A 182 10.87 -10.56 -28.82
C MET A 182 10.83 -9.95 -27.41
N VAL A 183 11.23 -8.69 -27.26
CA VAL A 183 11.23 -7.97 -25.98
C VAL A 183 9.88 -7.30 -25.78
N VAL A 184 9.22 -7.64 -24.68
CA VAL A 184 7.96 -7.01 -24.31
C VAL A 184 8.25 -5.63 -23.74
N GLU A 185 7.71 -4.59 -24.37
CA GLU A 185 7.87 -3.20 -23.94
C GLU A 185 6.57 -2.64 -23.31
N PRO A 186 6.68 -1.73 -22.33
CA PRO A 186 5.51 -1.02 -21.80
C PRO A 186 4.83 -0.17 -22.88
N ASN A 187 3.51 -0.29 -23.01
CA ASN A 187 2.74 0.55 -23.93
C ASN A 187 2.43 1.91 -23.29
N ILE A 188 3.24 2.92 -23.60
CA ILE A 188 3.07 4.30 -23.11
C ILE A 188 1.79 4.97 -23.62
N ASN A 189 1.20 4.48 -24.71
CA ASN A 189 -0.03 5.04 -25.31
C ASN A 189 -1.29 4.32 -24.80
N ALA A 190 -1.17 3.44 -23.80
CA ALA A 190 -2.32 2.76 -23.22
C ALA A 190 -3.23 3.79 -22.50
N PRO A 191 -4.57 3.74 -22.72
CA PRO A 191 -5.48 4.64 -22.04
C PRO A 191 -5.50 4.35 -20.53
N VAL A 192 -5.34 5.39 -19.72
CA VAL A 192 -5.38 5.31 -18.25
C VAL A 192 -6.47 6.21 -17.68
N PHE A 193 -7.05 5.79 -16.57
CA PHE A 193 -7.95 6.65 -15.80
C PHE A 193 -7.13 7.50 -14.83
N ALA A 194 -7.22 8.83 -14.97
CA ALA A 194 -6.53 9.77 -14.11
C ALA A 194 -7.53 10.66 -13.37
N HIS A 195 -7.27 10.88 -12.07
CA HIS A 195 -7.98 11.86 -11.27
C HIS A 195 -7.05 13.05 -11.00
N ILE A 196 -7.46 14.25 -11.44
CA ILE A 196 -6.65 15.46 -11.35
C ILE A 196 -6.75 16.02 -9.93
N LEU A 197 -5.62 16.07 -9.22
CA LEU A 197 -5.54 16.56 -7.83
C LEU A 197 -5.19 18.05 -7.73
N SER A 198 -4.50 18.59 -8.73
CA SER A 198 -4.06 19.98 -8.79
C SER A 198 -4.17 20.48 -10.23
N ASN A 199 -4.26 21.80 -10.40
CA ASN A 199 -4.36 22.40 -11.72
C ASN A 199 -3.08 22.09 -12.53
N CYS A 200 -3.24 21.28 -13.57
CA CYS A 200 -2.17 20.80 -14.44
C CYS A 200 -2.08 21.60 -15.77
N GLY A 201 -2.73 22.74 -15.87
CA GLY A 201 -2.71 23.56 -17.08
C GLY A 201 -3.47 22.92 -18.24
N TYR A 202 -2.99 23.15 -19.47
CA TYR A 202 -3.62 22.64 -20.68
C TYR A 202 -3.12 21.23 -20.99
N ILE A 203 -4.05 20.28 -21.16
CA ILE A 203 -3.76 18.89 -21.51
C ILE A 203 -4.26 18.66 -22.94
N ASP A 204 -3.34 18.30 -23.83
CA ASP A 204 -3.69 17.79 -25.16
C ASP A 204 -4.19 16.35 -25.04
N ALA A 205 -5.51 16.17 -25.14
CA ALA A 205 -6.10 14.86 -25.27
C ALA A 205 -5.95 14.40 -26.72
N VAL A 206 -4.89 13.64 -27.01
CA VAL A 206 -4.72 12.96 -28.30
C VAL A 206 -5.63 11.72 -28.27
N GLY A 207 -6.75 11.81 -28.99
CA GLY A 207 -7.70 10.72 -29.22
C GLY A 207 -7.35 9.89 -30.44
#